data_AF-A0A968TBS4-F1
#
_entry.id   AF-A0A968TBS4-F1
#
_cell.length_a   1.000
_cell.length_b   1.000
_cell.length_c   1.000
_cell.angle_alpha   90.00
_cell.angle_beta   90.00
_cell.angle_gamma   90.00
#
_symmetry.space_group_name_H-M   'P 1'
#
loop_
_entity.id
_entity.type
_entity.pdbx_description
1 polymer ?
#
loop_
_entity_poly.entity_id
_entity_poly.type
_entity_poly.pdbx_seq_one_letter_code
_entity_poly.pdbx_strand_id
1 'polypeptide(L)'
;MTQTFSVPMQDAGLLGNSQRIIAMLENQRGGPAISRALHQHYEIHTSLEEYQQTCEAAMQMWHRATTVRWQWEVAGQRLYNQIQHMLIAQYGDDSAQVQAIVPRPCAGSSADVLHTLQRTRAALRLSSPCPVEQHVVIALDDVCVRLDHAIRVAQEYRQEWREAVLCQRVVEEAYQHALNNTSTLLDPLLAQPARAELGQLQQDVLVASTDD
;
A
#
# COMPACT_ATOMS: atom_id res chain seq x y z
N MET A 1 -11.81 -16.43 9.22
CA MET A 1 -10.54 -17.09 8.83
C MET A 1 -9.55 -15.99 8.53
N THR A 2 -8.76 -15.61 9.53
CA THR A 2 -7.76 -14.55 9.43
C THR A 2 -6.50 -15.22 8.89
N GLN A 3 -6.20 -15.05 7.60
CA GLN A 3 -4.90 -15.45 7.07
C GLN A 3 -3.87 -14.44 7.60
N THR A 4 -3.19 -14.83 8.67
CA THR A 4 -1.91 -14.26 9.05
C THR A 4 -0.92 -14.61 7.94
N PHE A 5 -0.64 -13.65 7.07
CA PHE A 5 0.54 -13.68 6.23
C PHE A 5 1.76 -13.49 7.14
N SER A 6 2.21 -14.58 7.77
CA SER A 6 3.55 -14.64 8.35
C SER A 6 4.52 -14.85 7.20
N VAL A 7 5.14 -13.77 6.75
CA VAL A 7 6.35 -13.84 5.94
C VAL A 7 7.46 -14.42 6.83
N PRO A 8 8.18 -15.46 6.40
CA PRO A 8 9.22 -16.09 7.20
C PRO A 8 10.38 -15.12 7.45
N MET A 9 10.60 -14.83 8.73
CA MET A 9 11.65 -13.98 9.28
C MET A 9 12.96 -14.78 9.36
N GLN A 10 13.60 -15.07 8.21
CA GLN A 10 14.85 -15.84 8.19
C GLN A 10 15.95 -15.39 7.21
N ASP A 11 15.81 -14.24 6.56
CA ASP A 11 16.96 -13.52 6.02
C ASP A 11 17.21 -12.29 6.89
N ALA A 12 18.47 -12.05 7.26
CA ALA A 12 18.84 -10.74 7.76
C ALA A 12 18.61 -9.76 6.61
N GLY A 13 17.43 -9.14 6.57
CA GLY A 13 17.08 -8.14 5.57
C GLY A 13 18.12 -7.01 5.53
N LEU A 14 17.98 -6.07 4.60
CA LEU A 14 19.01 -5.05 4.35
C LEU A 14 19.46 -4.29 5.61
N LEU A 15 18.57 -4.05 6.57
CA LEU A 15 18.93 -3.51 7.90
C LEU A 15 19.88 -4.41 8.70
N GLY A 16 19.63 -5.72 8.73
CA GLY A 16 20.50 -6.68 9.40
C GLY A 16 21.88 -6.74 8.74
N ASN A 17 21.93 -6.70 7.41
CA ASN A 17 23.19 -6.66 6.67
C ASN A 17 23.95 -5.34 6.90
N SER A 18 23.23 -4.22 6.94
CA SER A 18 23.79 -2.90 7.26
C SER A 18 24.39 -2.86 8.67
N GLN A 19 23.71 -3.45 9.67
CA GLN A 19 24.25 -3.55 11.02
C GLN A 19 25.51 -4.43 11.09
N ARG A 20 25.55 -5.52 10.32
CA ARG A 20 26.70 -6.42 10.26
C ARG A 20 27.93 -5.73 9.68
N ILE A 21 27.79 -4.96 8.59
CA ILE A 21 28.94 -4.23 8.02
C ILE A 21 29.46 -3.14 8.97
N ILE A 22 28.56 -2.43 9.65
CA ILE A 22 28.95 -1.45 10.68
C ILE A 22 29.80 -2.14 11.75
N ALA A 23 29.31 -3.24 12.32
CA ALA A 23 30.04 -3.97 13.36
C ALA A 23 31.39 -4.52 12.86
N MET A 24 31.44 -5.01 11.62
CA MET A 24 32.68 -5.47 10.99
C MET A 24 33.71 -4.34 10.85
N LEU A 25 33.27 -3.14 10.44
CA LEU A 25 34.12 -1.95 10.29
C LEU A 25 34.59 -1.40 11.65
N GLU A 26 33.73 -1.39 12.66
CA GLU A 26 34.08 -1.01 14.04
C GLU A 26 35.20 -1.89 14.62
N ASN A 27 35.21 -3.17 14.26
CA ASN A 27 36.20 -4.14 14.71
C ASN A 27 37.56 -4.03 14.00
N GLN A 28 37.69 -3.19 12.96
CA GLN A 28 38.97 -2.97 12.28
C GLN A 28 39.83 -1.97 13.04
N ARG A 29 41.17 -2.13 12.93
CA ARG A 29 42.10 -1.11 13.43
C ARG A 29 41.91 0.17 12.62
N GLY A 30 41.49 1.24 13.31
CA GLY A 30 41.03 2.48 12.70
C GLY A 30 42.04 3.17 11.77
N GLY A 31 41.50 4.00 10.88
CA GLY A 31 42.21 4.84 9.92
C GLY A 31 41.20 5.69 9.16
N PRO A 32 41.61 6.78 8.49
CA PRO A 32 40.67 7.74 7.89
C PRO A 32 39.73 7.12 6.85
N ALA A 33 40.18 6.07 6.14
CA ALA A 33 39.34 5.35 5.17
C ALA A 33 38.24 4.52 5.85
N ILE A 34 38.58 3.81 6.94
CA ILE A 34 37.61 3.02 7.73
C ILE A 34 36.61 3.95 8.41
N SER A 35 37.06 5.06 9.01
CA SER A 35 36.17 6.04 9.64
C SER A 35 35.20 6.67 8.65
N ARG A 36 35.62 6.95 7.41
CA ARG A 36 34.75 7.46 6.35
C ARG A 36 33.70 6.43 5.93
N ALA A 37 34.12 5.19 5.70
CA ALA A 37 33.19 4.11 5.35
C ALA A 37 32.17 3.86 6.46
N LEU A 38 32.62 3.84 7.72
CA LEU A 38 31.77 3.65 8.88
C LEU A 38 30.75 4.78 9.06
N HIS A 39 31.16 6.04 8.86
CA HIS A 39 30.22 7.18 8.85
C HIS A 39 29.18 7.04 7.74
N GLN A 40 29.60 6.72 6.51
CA GLN A 40 28.69 6.50 5.39
C GLN A 40 27.68 5.37 5.66
N HIS A 41 28.14 4.25 6.22
CA HIS A 41 27.26 3.12 6.54
C HIS A 41 26.28 3.44 7.67
N TYR A 42 26.65 4.25 8.67
CA TYR A 42 25.68 4.74 9.66
C TYR A 42 24.61 5.63 9.03
N GLU A 43 24.98 6.59 8.17
CA GLU A 43 24.00 7.46 7.51
C GLU A 43 23.01 6.65 6.66
N ILE A 44 23.52 5.65 5.94
CA ILE A 44 22.68 4.76 5.14
C ILE A 44 21.82 3.86 6.04
N HIS A 45 22.36 3.36 7.16
CA HIS A 45 21.60 2.56 8.12
C HIS A 45 20.41 3.33 8.68
N THR A 46 20.64 4.55 9.17
CA THR A 46 19.57 5.42 9.66
C THR A 46 18.54 5.69 8.57
N SER A 47 18.98 5.93 7.33
CA SER A 47 18.07 6.10 6.18
C SER A 47 17.24 4.83 5.94
N LEU A 48 17.85 3.64 5.94
CA LEU A 48 17.14 2.36 5.77
C LEU A 48 16.08 2.17 6.87
N GLU A 49 16.38 2.49 8.13
CA GLU A 49 15.44 2.38 9.24
C GLU A 49 14.25 3.32 9.07
N GLU A 50 14.52 4.59 8.74
CA GLU A 50 13.50 5.62 8.51
C GLU A 50 12.57 5.26 7.36
N TYR A 51 13.13 4.80 6.23
CA TYR A 51 12.33 4.45 5.05
C TYR A 51 11.58 3.13 5.22
N GLN A 52 12.13 2.13 5.92
CA GLN A 52 11.37 0.94 6.27
C GLN A 52 10.14 1.28 7.11
N GLN A 53 10.32 2.08 8.18
CA GLN A 53 9.20 2.50 9.03
C GLN A 53 8.16 3.31 8.24
N THR A 54 8.62 4.18 7.34
CA THR A 54 7.74 4.99 6.48
C THR A 54 6.94 4.12 5.52
N CYS A 55 7.58 3.14 4.87
CA CYS A 55 6.93 2.18 3.99
C CYS A 55 5.89 1.33 4.72
N GLU A 56 6.24 0.81 5.89
CA GLU A 56 5.31 0.02 6.73
C GLU A 56 4.10 0.86 7.15
N ALA A 57 4.33 2.10 7.58
CA ALA A 57 3.25 3.02 7.95
C ALA A 57 2.34 3.34 6.74
N ALA A 58 2.92 3.69 5.59
CA ALA A 58 2.17 3.99 4.37
C ALA A 58 1.35 2.79 3.89
N MET A 59 1.92 1.58 3.94
CA MET A 59 1.24 0.33 3.60
C MET A 59 0.04 0.07 4.53
N GLN A 60 0.23 0.24 5.84
CA GLN A 60 -0.87 0.09 6.81
C GLN A 60 -2.00 1.09 6.56
N MET A 61 -1.66 2.35 6.27
CA MET A 61 -2.65 3.39 5.95
C MET A 61 -3.41 3.05 4.67
N TRP A 62 -2.72 2.62 3.62
CA TRP A 62 -3.34 2.17 2.37
C TRP A 62 -4.26 0.96 2.58
N HIS A 63 -3.86 -0.04 3.37
CA HIS A 63 -4.72 -1.18 3.69
C HIS A 63 -5.98 -0.78 4.46
N ARG A 64 -5.85 0.10 5.45
CA ARG A 64 -7.00 0.63 6.22
C ARG A 64 -7.95 1.38 5.31
N ALA A 65 -7.44 2.28 4.47
CA ALA A 65 -8.26 3.05 3.53
C ALA A 65 -8.96 2.15 2.51
N THR A 66 -8.27 1.14 1.98
CA THR A 66 -8.85 0.15 1.06
C THR A 66 -9.96 -0.65 1.72
N THR A 67 -9.79 -1.03 2.99
CA THR A 67 -10.81 -1.74 3.76
C THR A 67 -12.06 -0.88 3.94
N VAL A 68 -11.89 0.39 4.32
CA VAL A 68 -13.01 1.34 4.48
C VAL A 68 -13.73 1.56 3.14
N ARG A 69 -12.99 1.74 2.04
CA ARG A 69 -13.58 1.82 0.69
C ARG A 69 -14.44 0.61 0.37
N TRP A 70 -13.92 -0.60 0.62
CA TRP A 70 -14.66 -1.84 0.37
C TRP A 70 -15.92 -1.95 1.23
N GLN A 71 -15.88 -1.55 2.50
CA GLN A 71 -17.07 -1.54 3.37
C GLN A 71 -18.18 -0.64 2.80
N TRP A 72 -17.83 0.55 2.31
CA TRP A 72 -18.81 1.45 1.69
C TRP A 72 -19.31 0.95 0.34
N GLU A 73 -18.48 0.27 -0.43
CA GLU A 73 -18.89 -0.38 -1.68
C GLU A 73 -19.95 -1.46 -1.41
N VAL A 74 -19.70 -2.34 -0.44
CA VAL A 74 -20.65 -3.38 -0.01
C VAL A 74 -21.94 -2.75 0.54
N ALA A 75 -21.84 -1.70 1.37
CA ALA A 75 -23.00 -1.00 1.88
C ALA A 75 -23.85 -0.39 0.74
N GLY A 76 -23.20 0.21 -0.26
CA GLY A 76 -23.85 0.74 -1.45
C GLY A 76 -24.55 -0.33 -2.28
N GLN A 77 -23.88 -1.45 -2.55
CA GLN A 77 -24.50 -2.56 -3.29
C GLN A 77 -25.72 -3.14 -2.55
N ARG A 78 -25.65 -3.28 -1.22
CA ARG A 78 -26.79 -3.73 -0.41
C ARG A 78 -27.97 -2.76 -0.51
N LEU A 79 -27.70 -1.46 -0.41
CA LEU A 79 -28.74 -0.44 -0.50
C LEU A 79 -29.35 -0.37 -1.90
N TYR A 80 -28.52 -0.49 -2.95
CA TYR A 80 -28.97 -0.59 -4.33
C TYR A 80 -29.95 -1.76 -4.53
N ASN A 81 -29.60 -2.96 -4.05
CA ASN A 81 -30.45 -4.14 -4.14
C ASN A 81 -31.76 -3.96 -3.34
N GLN A 82 -31.70 -3.32 -2.17
CA GLN A 82 -32.89 -2.99 -1.39
C GLN A 82 -33.84 -2.07 -2.17
N ILE A 83 -33.31 -1.00 -2.76
CA ILE A 83 -34.09 -0.07 -3.60
C ILE A 83 -34.68 -0.83 -4.79
N GLN A 84 -33.90 -1.68 -5.46
CA GLN A 84 -34.38 -2.50 -6.57
C GLN A 84 -35.59 -3.34 -6.17
N HIS A 85 -35.50 -4.09 -5.06
CA HIS A 85 -36.61 -4.91 -4.58
C HIS A 85 -37.85 -4.09 -4.22
N MET A 86 -37.69 -2.91 -3.61
CA MET A 86 -38.82 -2.03 -3.31
C MET A 86 -39.54 -1.58 -4.59
N LEU A 87 -38.77 -1.19 -5.62
CA LEU A 87 -39.35 -0.78 -6.90
C LEU A 87 -40.00 -1.94 -7.64
N ILE A 88 -39.40 -3.12 -7.64
CA ILE A 88 -39.98 -4.34 -8.24
C ILE A 88 -41.29 -4.70 -7.53
N ALA A 89 -41.33 -4.64 -6.20
CA ALA A 89 -42.54 -4.91 -5.44
C ALA A 89 -43.69 -3.92 -5.77
N GLN A 90 -43.35 -2.68 -6.11
CA GLN A 90 -44.33 -1.64 -6.44
C GLN A 90 -44.78 -1.69 -7.91
N TYR A 91 -43.87 -1.89 -8.85
CA TYR A 91 -44.12 -1.71 -10.29
C TYR A 91 -44.05 -3.00 -11.12
N GLY A 92 -43.56 -4.10 -10.54
CA GLY A 92 -43.25 -5.35 -11.25
C GLY A 92 -41.84 -5.39 -11.83
N ASP A 93 -41.31 -6.58 -12.05
CA ASP A 93 -39.90 -6.82 -12.40
C ASP A 93 -39.48 -6.22 -13.77
N ASP A 94 -40.36 -6.34 -14.77
CA ASP A 94 -40.13 -5.86 -16.14
C ASP A 94 -40.63 -4.42 -16.38
N SER A 95 -40.89 -3.67 -15.31
CA SER A 95 -41.35 -2.29 -15.42
C SER A 95 -40.26 -1.38 -15.98
N ALA A 96 -40.63 -0.58 -16.99
CA ALA A 96 -39.77 0.50 -17.51
C ALA A 96 -39.40 1.51 -16.42
N GLN A 97 -40.25 1.71 -15.41
CA GLN A 97 -39.96 2.58 -14.26
C GLN A 97 -38.83 2.00 -13.40
N VAL A 98 -38.81 0.68 -13.15
CA VAL A 98 -37.71 0.02 -12.42
C VAL A 98 -36.41 0.18 -13.18
N GLN A 99 -36.40 -0.07 -14.49
CA GLN A 99 -35.19 0.04 -15.31
C GLN A 99 -34.68 1.48 -15.42
N ALA A 100 -35.57 2.47 -15.40
CA ALA A 100 -35.18 3.89 -15.44
C ALA A 100 -34.49 4.36 -14.14
N ILE A 101 -34.91 3.82 -12.98
CA ILE A 101 -34.39 4.24 -11.67
C ILE A 101 -33.22 3.36 -11.21
N VAL A 102 -33.31 2.05 -11.44
CA VAL A 102 -32.33 1.04 -11.02
C VAL A 102 -31.89 0.22 -12.24
N PRO A 103 -31.24 0.87 -13.21
CA PRO A 103 -30.68 0.22 -14.38
C PRO A 103 -29.59 -0.78 -13.99
N ARG A 104 -29.54 -1.94 -14.65
CA ARG A 104 -28.65 -3.07 -14.33
C ARG A 104 -27.31 -2.65 -13.69
N PRO A 105 -26.94 -3.27 -12.55
CA PRO A 105 -25.73 -2.89 -11.84
C PRO A 105 -24.52 -3.01 -12.77
N CYS A 106 -23.67 -1.99 -12.79
CA CYS A 106 -22.39 -2.10 -13.46
C CYS A 106 -21.53 -3.09 -12.67
N ALA A 107 -21.25 -4.26 -13.24
CA ALA A 107 -20.15 -5.10 -12.76
C ALA A 107 -18.86 -4.34 -13.07
N GLY A 108 -18.12 -3.91 -12.05
CA GLY A 108 -17.00 -3.01 -12.29
C GLY A 108 -16.27 -2.56 -11.03
N SER A 109 -15.47 -1.52 -11.22
CA SER A 109 -14.68 -0.86 -10.18
C SER A 109 -15.54 -0.15 -9.14
N SER A 110 -14.96 0.26 -8.00
CA SER A 110 -15.65 1.06 -6.99
C SER A 110 -16.22 2.38 -7.55
N ALA A 111 -15.60 2.94 -8.59
CA ALA A 111 -16.10 4.14 -9.28
C ALA A 111 -17.38 3.84 -10.09
N ASP A 112 -17.47 2.67 -10.70
CA ASP A 112 -18.67 2.24 -11.44
C ASP A 112 -19.85 2.00 -10.49
N VAL A 113 -19.57 1.45 -9.30
CA VAL A 113 -20.55 1.33 -8.21
C VAL A 113 -21.04 2.70 -7.78
N LEU A 114 -20.12 3.64 -7.49
CA LEU A 114 -20.48 5.01 -7.10
C LEU A 114 -21.33 5.70 -8.17
N HIS A 115 -20.94 5.61 -9.43
CA HIS A 115 -21.68 6.20 -10.54
C HIS A 115 -23.10 5.62 -10.65
N THR A 116 -23.23 4.30 -10.48
CA THR A 116 -24.54 3.63 -10.47
C THR A 116 -25.42 4.15 -9.33
N LEU A 117 -24.88 4.26 -8.11
CA LEU A 117 -25.60 4.79 -6.95
C LEU A 117 -26.01 6.25 -7.15
N GLN A 118 -25.12 7.09 -7.67
CA GLN A 118 -25.40 8.50 -7.95
C GLN A 118 -26.50 8.67 -9.02
N ARG A 119 -26.50 7.82 -10.05
CA ARG A 119 -27.56 7.78 -11.06
C ARG A 119 -28.90 7.38 -10.45
N THR A 120 -28.94 6.30 -9.67
CA THR A 120 -30.16 5.88 -8.96
C THR A 120 -30.68 6.96 -8.02
N ARG A 121 -29.79 7.62 -7.29
CA ARG A 121 -30.11 8.76 -6.42
C ARG A 121 -30.73 9.93 -7.19
N ALA A 122 -30.18 10.27 -8.35
CA ALA A 122 -30.74 11.32 -9.20
C ALA A 122 -32.14 10.93 -9.73
N ALA A 123 -32.30 9.69 -10.19
CA ALA A 123 -33.58 9.20 -10.70
C ALA A 123 -34.69 9.19 -9.63
N LEU A 124 -34.35 8.78 -8.39
CA LEU A 124 -35.28 8.84 -7.26
C LEU A 124 -35.71 10.28 -6.94
N ARG A 125 -34.78 11.24 -6.98
CA ARG A 125 -35.08 12.66 -6.75
C ARG A 125 -35.95 13.29 -7.84
N LEU A 126 -35.83 12.80 -9.07
CA LEU A 126 -36.65 13.26 -10.21
C LEU A 126 -38.04 12.62 -10.25
N SER A 127 -38.26 11.55 -9.48
CA SER A 127 -39.54 10.85 -9.43
C SER A 127 -40.50 11.55 -8.47
N SER A 128 -41.70 11.89 -8.94
CA SER A 128 -42.75 12.50 -8.12
C SER A 128 -44.08 11.76 -8.31
N PRO A 129 -44.63 11.09 -7.26
CA PRO A 129 -44.03 10.95 -5.93
C PRO A 129 -42.78 10.06 -5.92
N CYS A 130 -41.88 10.27 -4.96
CA CYS A 130 -40.71 9.41 -4.78
C CYS A 130 -41.19 7.98 -4.43
N PRO A 131 -40.74 6.95 -5.16
CA PRO A 131 -41.24 5.58 -4.98
C PRO A 131 -40.62 4.83 -3.80
N VAL A 132 -39.69 5.45 -3.07
CA VAL A 132 -39.04 4.84 -1.91
C VAL A 132 -39.16 5.74 -0.69
N GLU A 133 -39.05 5.14 0.49
CA GLU A 133 -39.12 5.85 1.75
C GLU A 133 -37.97 6.85 1.90
N GLN A 134 -38.25 7.99 2.53
CA GLN A 134 -37.29 9.09 2.68
C GLN A 134 -36.00 8.66 3.39
N HIS A 135 -36.08 7.75 4.36
CA HIS A 135 -34.91 7.27 5.09
C HIS A 135 -33.92 6.50 4.18
N VAL A 136 -34.43 5.80 3.16
CA VAL A 136 -33.61 5.08 2.16
C VAL A 136 -32.88 6.08 1.26
N VAL A 137 -33.56 7.16 0.86
CA VAL A 137 -32.94 8.24 0.06
C VAL A 137 -31.81 8.91 0.84
N ILE A 138 -32.03 9.20 2.14
CA ILE A 138 -31.01 9.79 3.02
C ILE A 138 -29.81 8.84 3.18
N ALA A 139 -30.07 7.55 3.38
CA ALA A 139 -28.99 6.54 3.46
C ALA A 139 -28.19 6.47 2.15
N LEU A 140 -28.86 6.58 0.99
CA LEU A 140 -28.20 6.57 -0.32
C LEU A 140 -27.32 7.81 -0.51
N ASP A 141 -27.77 8.97 -0.05
CA ASP A 141 -26.97 10.19 -0.03
C ASP A 141 -25.70 10.02 0.81
N ASP A 142 -25.82 9.54 2.04
CA ASP A 142 -24.66 9.32 2.94
C ASP A 142 -23.67 8.31 2.35
N VAL A 143 -24.15 7.17 1.84
CA VAL A 143 -23.29 6.16 1.22
C VAL A 143 -22.57 6.69 -0.01
N CYS A 144 -23.23 7.47 -0.88
CA CYS A 144 -22.57 8.07 -2.04
C CYS A 144 -21.42 9.00 -1.63
N VAL A 145 -21.65 9.85 -0.63
CA VAL A 145 -20.63 10.79 -0.13
C VAL A 145 -19.46 10.05 0.52
N ARG A 146 -19.75 9.05 1.35
CA ARG A 146 -18.72 8.27 2.05
C ARG A 146 -17.92 7.37 1.11
N LEU A 147 -18.57 6.75 0.12
CA LEU A 147 -17.87 5.95 -0.89
C LEU A 147 -16.97 6.82 -1.76
N ASP A 148 -17.45 7.97 -2.22
CA ASP A 148 -16.64 8.94 -2.98
C ASP A 148 -15.39 9.38 -2.21
N HIS A 149 -15.58 9.77 -0.94
CA HIS A 149 -14.47 10.10 -0.05
C HIS A 149 -13.50 8.94 0.15
N ALA A 150 -14.01 7.73 0.43
CA ALA A 150 -13.18 6.56 0.66
C ALA A 150 -12.40 6.12 -0.60
N ILE A 151 -12.94 6.32 -1.79
CA ILE A 151 -12.23 6.09 -3.06
C ILE A 151 -11.05 7.05 -3.18
N ARG A 152 -11.25 8.36 -2.94
CA ARG A 152 -10.17 9.36 -2.99
C ARG A 152 -9.07 9.04 -1.99
N VAL A 153 -9.43 8.84 -0.72
CA VAL A 153 -8.46 8.55 0.35
C VAL A 153 -7.67 7.26 0.07
N ALA A 154 -8.31 6.21 -0.46
CA ALA A 154 -7.61 4.99 -0.83
C ALA A 154 -6.63 5.19 -2.01
N GLN A 155 -6.93 6.11 -2.94
CA GLN A 155 -6.04 6.48 -4.03
C GLN A 155 -4.86 7.32 -3.56
N GLU A 156 -5.10 8.28 -2.66
CA GLU A 156 -4.06 9.10 -2.02
C GLU A 156 -3.05 8.22 -1.29
N TYR A 157 -3.51 7.36 -0.37
CA TYR A 157 -2.59 6.47 0.35
C TYR A 157 -1.89 5.43 -0.53
N ARG A 158 -2.52 5.02 -1.65
CA ARG A 158 -1.83 4.17 -2.64
C ARG A 158 -0.67 4.91 -3.28
N GLN A 159 -0.84 6.20 -3.56
CA GLN A 159 0.20 7.03 -4.14
C GLN A 159 1.34 7.25 -3.13
N GLU A 160 1.01 7.59 -1.88
CA GLU A 160 2.00 7.72 -0.80
C GLU A 160 2.79 6.42 -0.59
N TRP A 161 2.11 5.27 -0.57
CA TRP A 161 2.78 3.97 -0.46
C TRP A 161 3.73 3.70 -1.62
N ARG A 162 3.34 4.03 -2.86
CA ARG A 162 4.22 3.88 -4.03
C ARG A 162 5.45 4.78 -3.94
N GLU A 163 5.27 6.02 -3.49
CA GLU A 163 6.36 6.96 -3.29
C GLU A 163 7.32 6.47 -2.20
N ALA A 164 6.80 5.95 -1.08
CA ALA A 164 7.61 5.36 -0.03
C ALA A 164 8.44 4.17 -0.56
N VAL A 165 7.82 3.25 -1.30
CA VAL A 165 8.52 2.09 -1.90
C VAL A 165 9.62 2.54 -2.88
N LEU A 166 9.38 3.58 -3.68
CA LEU A 166 10.41 4.13 -4.57
C LEU A 166 11.58 4.72 -3.79
N CYS A 167 11.31 5.48 -2.72
CA CYS A 167 12.35 6.02 -1.86
C CYS A 167 13.15 4.91 -1.17
N GLN A 168 12.48 3.86 -0.70
CA GLN A 168 13.14 2.68 -0.14
C GLN A 168 14.11 2.07 -1.16
N ARG A 169 13.68 1.83 -2.40
CA ARG A 169 14.55 1.29 -3.47
C ARG A 169 15.79 2.15 -3.71
N VAL A 170 15.65 3.48 -3.71
CA VAL A 170 16.80 4.39 -3.86
C VAL A 170 17.81 4.22 -2.72
N VAL A 171 17.35 4.00 -1.50
CA VAL A 171 18.23 3.81 -0.33
C VAL A 171 18.90 2.43 -0.37
N GLU A 172 18.18 1.40 -0.83
CA GLU A 172 18.73 0.05 -1.04
C GLU A 172 19.83 0.07 -2.12
N GLU A 173 19.61 0.79 -3.22
CA GLU A 173 20.64 1.03 -4.24
C GLU A 173 21.85 1.80 -3.68
N ALA A 174 21.61 2.83 -2.88
CA ALA A 174 22.68 3.59 -2.21
C ALA A 174 23.50 2.71 -1.27
N TYR A 175 22.85 1.81 -0.53
CA TYR A 175 23.50 0.82 0.31
C TYR A 175 24.36 -0.14 -0.52
N GLN A 176 23.83 -0.68 -1.62
CA GLN A 176 24.59 -1.58 -2.49
C GLN A 176 25.82 -0.87 -3.11
N HIS A 177 25.67 0.39 -3.50
CA HIS A 177 26.79 1.19 -3.98
C HIS A 177 27.83 1.46 -2.87
N ALA A 178 27.41 1.74 -1.64
CA ALA A 178 28.30 1.92 -0.50
C ALA A 178 29.05 0.63 -0.15
N LEU A 179 28.40 -0.53 -0.23
CA LEU A 179 29.02 -1.84 -0.06
C LEU A 179 30.14 -2.07 -1.09
N ASN A 180 29.83 -1.85 -2.37
CA ASN A 180 30.81 -2.03 -3.46
C ASN A 180 32.00 -1.07 -3.34
N ASN A 181 31.75 0.18 -2.96
CA ASN A 181 32.81 1.15 -2.72
C ASN A 181 33.67 0.75 -1.52
N THR A 182 33.05 0.30 -0.43
CA THR A 182 33.75 -0.17 0.76
C THR A 182 34.64 -1.36 0.44
N SER A 183 34.12 -2.33 -0.33
CA SER A 183 34.88 -3.48 -0.83
C SER A 183 36.09 -3.04 -1.64
N THR A 184 35.89 -2.17 -2.64
CA THR A 184 36.98 -1.67 -3.49
C THR A 184 38.03 -0.87 -2.72
N LEU A 185 37.61 0.01 -1.79
CA LEU A 185 38.51 0.89 -1.05
C LEU A 185 39.28 0.18 0.08
N LEU A 186 38.63 -0.77 0.76
CA LEU A 186 39.15 -1.37 1.98
C LEU A 186 39.71 -2.77 1.77
N ASP A 187 39.52 -3.42 0.62
CA ASP A 187 40.11 -4.74 0.33
C ASP A 187 41.60 -4.84 0.71
N PRO A 188 42.50 -3.90 0.36
CA PRO A 188 43.91 -4.02 0.76
C PRO A 188 44.15 -3.83 2.28
N LEU A 189 43.21 -3.22 2.99
CA LEU A 189 43.35 -2.80 4.40
C LEU A 189 42.65 -3.73 5.39
N LEU A 190 41.66 -4.50 4.94
CA LEU A 190 40.89 -5.40 5.80
C LEU A 190 41.69 -6.66 6.14
N ALA A 191 41.47 -7.20 7.34
CA ALA A 191 41.93 -8.53 7.69
C ALA A 191 41.16 -9.61 6.89
N GLN A 192 41.79 -10.76 6.63
CA GLN A 192 41.20 -11.87 5.88
C GLN A 192 39.79 -12.30 6.34
N PRO A 193 39.46 -12.41 7.64
CA PRO A 193 38.09 -12.72 8.07
C PRO A 193 37.08 -11.63 7.71
N ALA A 194 37.47 -10.35 7.77
CA ALA A 194 36.60 -9.23 7.42
C ALA A 194 36.36 -9.13 5.91
N ARG A 195 37.36 -9.49 5.09
CA ARG A 195 37.17 -9.60 3.63
C ARG A 195 36.17 -10.69 3.26
N ALA A 196 36.25 -11.85 3.92
CA ALA A 196 35.31 -12.95 3.69
C ALA A 196 33.88 -12.56 4.09
N GLU A 197 33.71 -11.88 5.22
CA GLU A 197 32.41 -11.37 5.67
C GLU A 197 31.84 -10.32 4.72
N LEU A 198 32.66 -9.38 4.24
CA LEU A 198 32.24 -8.38 3.25
C LEU A 198 31.81 -9.02 1.92
N GLY A 199 32.53 -10.05 1.47
CA GLY A 199 32.14 -10.83 0.28
C GLY A 199 30.80 -11.55 0.46
N GLN A 200 30.55 -12.12 1.64
CA GLN A 200 29.26 -12.74 1.96
C GLN A 200 28.13 -11.71 1.95
N LEU A 201 28.33 -10.53 2.56
CA LEU A 201 27.33 -9.46 2.58
C LEU A 201 26.99 -8.96 1.17
N GLN A 202 27.98 -8.86 0.26
CA GLN A 202 27.72 -8.50 -1.14
C GLN A 202 26.87 -9.57 -1.86
N GLN A 203 27.12 -10.85 -1.56
CA GLN A 203 26.37 -11.96 -2.13
C GLN A 203 24.94 -12.02 -1.59
N ASP A 204 24.75 -11.82 -0.29
CA ASP A 204 23.43 -11.79 0.37
C ASP A 204 22.55 -10.68 -0.23
N VAL A 205 23.11 -9.49 -0.52
CA VAL A 205 22.36 -8.39 -1.15
C VAL A 205 22.06 -8.65 -2.63
N LEU A 206 22.98 -9.29 -3.36
CA LEU A 206 22.75 -9.68 -4.76
C LEU A 206 21.60 -10.69 -4.89
N VAL A 207 21.53 -11.70 -4.02
CA VAL A 207 20.45 -12.69 -4.01
C VAL A 207 19.12 -12.03 -3.67
N ALA A 208 19.09 -11.14 -2.67
CA ALA A 208 17.89 -10.40 -2.31
C ALA A 208 17.37 -9.49 -3.45
N SER A 209 18.25 -8.98 -4.31
CA SER A 209 17.86 -8.13 -5.44
C SER A 209 17.29 -8.88 -6.67
N THR A 210 17.44 -10.21 -6.72
CA THR A 210 16.97 -11.04 -7.85
C THR A 210 15.62 -11.71 -7.64
N ASP A 211 15.08 -11.67 -6.42
CA ASP A 211 13.80 -12.29 -6.05
C ASP A 211 12.59 -11.32 -6.11
N ASP A 212 12.81 -10.06 -6.50
CA ASP A 212 11.82 -8.98 -6.67
C ASP A 212 11.40 -8.77 -8.15
#